data_AF-A0A847Y3J1-F1
#
_entry.id   AF-A0A847Y3J1-F1
#
_cell.length_a   1.000
_cell.length_b   1.000
_cell.length_c   1.000
_cell.angle_alpha   90.00
_cell.angle_beta   90.00
_cell.angle_gamma   90.00
#
_symmetry.space_group_name_H-M   'P 1'
#
loop_
_entity.id
_entity.type
_entity.pdbx_description
1 polymer ?
#
loop_
_entity_poly.entity_id
_entity_poly.type
_entity_poly.pdbx_seq_one_letter_code
_entity_poly.pdbx_strand_id
1 'polypeptide(L)'
;MESLLLVTPTKDHERAALEYRQEHFDNGEMLLHGSSLFDMIESYDLWLDHLKANASPATVQEGWVVSSTFFGIRESDGRIVGMIDIRHTLNDFLRNNGGHIGY
;
A
#
# COMPACT_ATOMS: atom_id res chain seq x y z
N MET A 1 -17.95 2.28 17.47
CA MET A 1 -17.02 2.73 16.42
C MET A 1 -15.78 1.89 16.60
N GLU A 2 -15.39 1.13 15.59
CA GLU A 2 -14.17 0.31 15.61
C GLU A 2 -12.96 1.21 15.42
N SER A 3 -11.90 1.00 16.21
CA SER A 3 -10.63 1.73 16.07
C SER A 3 -9.75 1.07 15.02
N LEU A 4 -8.99 1.89 14.27
CA LEU A 4 -8.01 1.44 13.28
C LEU A 4 -6.62 1.97 13.62
N LEU A 5 -5.62 1.11 13.46
CA LEU A 5 -4.20 1.44 13.52
C LEU A 5 -3.64 1.56 12.11
N LEU A 6 -2.83 2.59 11.88
CA LEU A 6 -2.01 2.70 10.68
C LEU A 6 -0.63 2.11 10.97
N VAL A 7 -0.33 0.99 10.32
CA VAL A 7 0.90 0.24 10.57
C VAL A 7 1.73 0.16 9.30
N THR A 8 3.01 0.52 9.39
CA THR A 8 3.96 0.37 8.29
C THR A 8 4.17 -1.11 7.98
N PRO A 9 4.08 -1.54 6.71
CA PRO A 9 4.30 -2.93 6.33
C PRO A 9 5.69 -3.43 6.70
N THR A 10 5.75 -4.68 7.19
CA THR A 10 6.98 -5.40 7.55
C THR A 10 6.80 -6.87 7.18
N LYS A 11 7.89 -7.64 7.19
CA LYS A 11 7.85 -9.07 6.88
C LYS A 11 6.89 -9.88 7.77
N ASP A 12 6.68 -9.44 9.02
CA ASP A 12 5.75 -10.10 9.95
C ASP A 12 4.29 -10.09 9.47
N HIS A 13 3.93 -9.15 8.59
CA HIS A 13 2.57 -9.00 8.07
C HIS A 13 2.31 -9.83 6.81
N GLU A 14 3.32 -10.49 6.23
CA GLU A 14 3.24 -11.15 4.92
C GLU A 14 2.03 -12.07 4.80
N ARG A 15 1.86 -12.99 5.76
CA ARG A 15 0.75 -13.94 5.74
C ARG A 15 -0.60 -13.23 5.75
N ALA A 16 -0.80 -12.27 6.65
CA ALA A 16 -2.06 -11.54 6.77
C ALA A 16 -2.35 -10.68 5.53
N ALA A 17 -1.32 -10.09 4.91
CA ALA A 17 -1.47 -9.28 3.70
C ALA A 17 -1.83 -10.15 2.48
N LEU A 18 -1.22 -11.34 2.36
CA LEU A 18 -1.55 -12.29 1.30
C LEU A 18 -2.97 -12.86 1.48
N GLU A 19 -3.38 -13.18 2.71
CA GLU A 19 -4.76 -13.56 3.04
C GLU A 19 -5.75 -12.44 2.66
N TYR A 20 -5.44 -11.18 3.01
CA TYR A 20 -6.23 -10.00 2.65
C TYR A 20 -6.38 -9.87 1.12
N ARG A 21 -5.27 -9.94 0.37
CA ARG A 21 -5.30 -9.86 -1.10
C ARG A 21 -6.12 -11.00 -1.71
N GLN A 22 -5.95 -12.22 -1.21
CA GLN A 22 -6.70 -13.37 -1.69
C GLN A 22 -8.20 -13.23 -1.44
N GLU A 23 -8.60 -12.72 -0.27
CA GLU A 23 -10.01 -12.45 0.05
C GLU A 23 -10.65 -11.50 -0.97
N HIS A 24 -9.96 -10.44 -1.39
CA HIS A 24 -10.45 -9.56 -2.47
C HIS A 24 -10.56 -10.28 -3.81
N PHE A 25 -9.53 -11.04 -4.21
CA PHE A 25 -9.52 -11.77 -5.48
C PHE A 25 -10.62 -12.84 -5.55
N ASP A 26 -10.87 -13.54 -4.45
CA ASP A 26 -11.94 -14.54 -4.34
C ASP A 26 -13.33 -13.91 -4.49
N ASN A 27 -13.47 -12.61 -4.22
CA ASN A 27 -14.69 -11.83 -4.42
C ASN A 27 -14.72 -11.03 -5.74
N GLY A 28 -13.75 -11.25 -6.63
CA GLY A 28 -13.69 -10.60 -7.95
C GLY A 28 -13.10 -9.19 -7.95
N GLU A 29 -12.54 -8.74 -6.83
CA GLU A 29 -11.88 -7.44 -6.70
C GLU A 29 -10.38 -7.58 -7.01
N MET A 30 -10.05 -7.60 -8.29
CA MET A 30 -8.66 -7.82 -8.75
C MET A 30 -7.75 -6.58 -8.63
N LEU A 31 -8.31 -5.41 -8.34
CA LEU A 31 -7.59 -4.15 -8.18
C LEU A 31 -7.67 -3.71 -6.72
N LEU A 32 -6.53 -3.60 -6.05
CA LEU A 32 -6.45 -3.15 -4.66
C LEU A 32 -6.07 -1.67 -4.59
N HIS A 33 -7.02 -0.84 -4.22
CA HIS A 33 -6.79 0.59 -4.09
C HIS A 33 -5.84 0.95 -2.94
N GLY A 34 -4.98 1.94 -3.17
CA GLY A 34 -4.03 2.41 -2.15
C GLY A 34 -2.98 1.37 -1.75
N SER A 35 -2.79 0.33 -2.55
CA SER A 35 -1.96 -0.83 -2.23
C SER A 35 -0.51 -0.74 -2.73
N SER A 36 -0.18 0.29 -3.52
CA SER A 36 1.14 0.44 -4.17
C SER A 36 1.53 -0.80 -4.97
N LEU A 37 0.67 -1.18 -5.93
CA LEU A 37 0.83 -2.33 -6.84
C LEU A 37 0.81 -3.71 -6.16
N PHE A 38 0.27 -3.82 -4.94
CA PHE A 38 0.30 -5.09 -4.21
C PHE A 38 -0.51 -6.21 -4.90
N ASP A 39 -1.53 -5.82 -5.65
CA ASP A 39 -2.34 -6.69 -6.50
C ASP A 39 -1.57 -7.24 -7.71
N MET A 40 -0.52 -6.56 -8.17
CA MET A 40 0.20 -6.90 -9.40
C MET A 40 1.59 -7.50 -9.18
N ILE A 41 2.19 -7.27 -8.00
CA ILE A 41 3.57 -7.69 -7.73
C ILE A 41 3.67 -9.16 -7.31
N GLU A 42 4.70 -9.84 -7.82
CA GLU A 42 4.84 -11.29 -7.75
C GLU A 42 4.97 -11.82 -6.32
N SER A 43 5.71 -11.12 -5.45
CA SER A 43 5.94 -11.55 -4.08
C SER A 43 5.89 -10.38 -3.09
N TYR A 44 5.60 -10.72 -1.84
CA TYR A 44 5.56 -9.76 -0.74
C TYR A 44 6.94 -9.10 -0.50
N ASP A 45 8.03 -9.84 -0.70
CA ASP A 45 9.38 -9.29 -0.56
C ASP A 45 9.70 -8.23 -1.61
N LEU A 46 9.37 -8.49 -2.87
CA LEU A 46 9.51 -7.50 -3.94
C LEU A 46 8.62 -6.27 -3.68
N TRP A 47 7.44 -6.47 -3.10
CA TRP A 47 6.57 -5.38 -2.68
C TRP A 47 7.19 -4.54 -1.56
N LEU A 48 7.72 -5.16 -0.51
CA LEU A 48 8.41 -4.43 0.55
C LEU A 48 9.62 -3.64 0.01
N ASP A 49 10.35 -4.19 -0.95
CA ASP A 49 11.48 -3.49 -1.58
C ASP A 49 11.00 -2.32 -2.45
N HIS A 50 9.87 -2.46 -3.15
CA HIS A 50 9.21 -1.35 -3.83
C HIS A 50 8.81 -0.23 -2.86
N LEU A 51 8.21 -0.57 -1.71
CA LEU A 51 7.86 0.42 -0.69
C LEU A 51 9.09 1.14 -0.14
N LYS A 52 10.17 0.41 0.16
CA LYS A 52 11.43 1.01 0.63
C LYS A 52 12.03 1.95 -0.40
N ALA A 53 12.00 1.57 -1.68
CA ALA A 53 12.50 2.42 -2.75
C ALA A 53 11.70 3.73 -2.82
N ASN A 54 10.37 3.66 -2.76
CA ASN A 54 9.50 4.83 -2.83
C ASN A 54 9.48 5.68 -1.54
N ALA A 55 10.01 5.18 -0.42
CA ALA A 55 10.10 5.95 0.82
C ALA A 55 11.21 7.03 0.81
N SER A 56 12.08 7.07 -0.20
CA SER A 56 13.23 7.98 -0.26
C SER A 56 13.42 8.64 -1.63
N PRO A 57 13.69 9.96 -1.68
CA PRO A 57 14.03 10.64 -2.94
C PRO A 57 15.25 10.06 -3.66
N ALA A 58 16.15 9.39 -2.93
CA ALA A 58 17.37 8.83 -3.52
C ALA A 58 17.13 7.51 -4.28
N THR A 59 16.01 6.84 -4.02
CA THR A 59 15.73 5.48 -4.52
C THR A 59 14.38 5.36 -5.23
N VAL A 60 13.52 6.38 -5.12
CA VAL A 60 12.21 6.39 -5.79
C VAL A 60 12.41 6.24 -7.31
N GLN A 61 11.58 5.40 -7.91
CA GLN A 61 11.69 5.11 -9.34
C GLN A 61 11.32 6.33 -10.18
N GLU A 62 11.91 6.43 -11.37
CA GLU A 62 11.58 7.50 -12.31
C GLU A 62 10.08 7.48 -12.67
N GLY A 63 9.44 8.65 -12.65
CA GLY A 63 8.00 8.80 -12.85
C GLY A 63 7.15 8.60 -11.60
N TRP A 64 7.70 8.01 -10.54
CA TRP A 64 7.05 7.87 -9.23
C TRP A 64 7.36 9.06 -8.32
N VAL A 65 6.69 9.11 -7.17
CA VAL A 65 6.89 10.13 -6.14
C VAL A 65 7.13 9.48 -4.79
N VAL A 66 7.76 10.21 -3.88
CA VAL A 66 8.03 9.70 -2.54
C VAL A 66 6.72 9.47 -1.82
N SER A 67 6.51 8.27 -1.28
CA SER A 67 5.28 7.91 -0.58
C SER A 67 5.52 7.08 0.67
N SER A 68 4.48 6.95 1.49
CA SER A 68 4.41 6.00 2.60
C SER A 68 3.15 5.18 2.48
N THR A 69 3.31 3.86 2.52
CA THR A 69 2.20 2.90 2.48
C THR A 69 1.98 2.30 3.86
N PHE A 70 0.72 2.14 4.25
CA PHE A 70 0.28 1.61 5.55
C PHE A 70 -0.80 0.54 5.36
N PHE A 71 -0.83 -0.42 6.29
CA PHE A 71 -2.03 -1.20 6.54
C PHE A 71 -2.95 -0.45 7.50
N GLY A 72 -4.24 -0.49 7.22
CA GLY A 72 -5.29 -0.21 8.20
C GLY A 72 -5.63 -1.49 8.95
N ILE A 73 -5.21 -1.59 10.21
CA ILE A 73 -5.45 -2.76 11.06
C ILE A 73 -6.56 -2.44 12.05
N ARG A 74 -7.60 -3.26 12.07
CA ARG A 74 -8.70 -3.14 13.03
C ARG A 74 -8.26 -3.63 14.40
N GLU A 75 -8.42 -2.82 15.44
CA GLU A 75 -7.92 -3.15 16.78
C GLU A 75 -8.63 -4.33 17.43
N SER A 76 -9.91 -4.56 17.13
CA SER A 76 -10.72 -5.58 17.79
C SER A 76 -10.29 -7.02 17.48
N ASP A 77 -9.71 -7.25 16.31
CA ASP A 77 -9.32 -8.58 15.83
C ASP A 77 -7.95 -8.63 15.13
N GLY A 78 -7.25 -7.50 15.02
CA GLY A 78 -5.94 -7.42 14.39
C GLY A 78 -5.94 -7.66 12.88
N ARG A 79 -7.11 -7.64 12.22
CA ARG A 79 -7.19 -7.88 10.77
C ARG A 79 -6.80 -6.63 9.97
N ILE A 80 -6.10 -6.86 8.87
CA ILE A 80 -5.94 -5.86 7.82
C ILE A 80 -7.31 -5.68 7.16
N VAL A 81 -7.81 -4.44 7.14
CA VAL A 81 -9.11 -4.07 6.55
C VAL A 81 -8.97 -3.01 5.46
N GLY A 82 -7.75 -2.62 5.13
CA GLY A 82 -7.46 -1.65 4.08
C GLY A 82 -5.98 -1.34 3.96
N MET A 83 -5.65 -0.62 2.89
CA MET A 83 -4.30 -0.11 2.62
C MET A 83 -4.39 1.38 2.32
N ILE A 84 -3.36 2.13 2.70
CA ILE A 84 -3.31 3.58 2.52
C ILE A 84 -1.94 3.92 1.96
N ASP A 85 -1.89 4.53 0.78
CA ASP A 85 -0.68 5.13 0.23
C ASP A 85 -0.77 6.67 0.26
N ILE A 86 0.21 7.30 0.89
CA ILE A 86 0.30 8.75 1.06
C ILE A 86 1.53 9.26 0.32
N ARG A 87 1.32 10.07 -0.70
CA ARG A 87 2.38 10.69 -1.50
C ARG A 87 2.82 12.00 -0.83
N HIS A 88 4.10 12.11 -0.51
CA HIS A 88 4.71 13.28 0.13
C HIS A 88 5.09 14.37 -0.86
N THR A 89 5.21 14.01 -2.14
CA THR A 89 5.47 14.95 -3.24
C THR A 89 4.55 14.65 -4.43
N LEU A 90 4.36 15.63 -5.31
CA LEU A 90 3.58 15.48 -6.54
C LEU A 90 4.42 15.96 -7.72
N ASN A 91 4.48 15.12 -8.76
CA ASN A 91 4.92 15.53 -10.08
C ASN A 91 3.79 16.24 -10.83
N ASP A 92 4.07 16.75 -12.03
CA ASP A 92 3.08 17.54 -12.81
C ASP A 92 1.81 16.74 -13.12
N PHE A 93 1.93 15.45 -13.42
CA PHE A 93 0.76 14.60 -13.67
C PHE A 93 -0.11 14.47 -12.41
N LEU A 94 0.50 14.10 -11.29
CA LEU A 94 -0.20 13.86 -10.02
C LEU A 94 -0.78 15.14 -9.44
N ARG A 95 -0.15 16.29 -9.65
CA ARG A 95 -0.71 17.60 -9.26
C ARG A 95 -2.04 17.89 -9.95
N ASN A 96 -2.22 17.43 -11.18
CA ASN A 96 -3.41 17.72 -11.98
C ASN A 96 -4.46 16.60 -11.90
N ASN A 97 -4.07 15.33 -11.71
CA ASN A 97 -4.97 14.19 -11.88
C ASN A 97 -4.95 13.16 -10.74
N GLY A 98 -4.01 13.21 -9.79
CA GLY A 98 -3.78 12.11 -8.84
C GLY A 98 -3.80 12.49 -7.36
N GLY A 99 -3.37 13.70 -7.01
CA GLY A 99 -3.30 14.19 -5.63
C GLY A 99 -2.38 13.38 -4.72
N HIS A 100 -2.45 13.69 -3.42
CA HIS A 100 -1.60 13.11 -2.38
C HIS A 100 -2.05 11.72 -1.90
N ILE A 101 -3.22 11.26 -2.30
CA ILE A 101 -3.74 9.94 -1.93
C ILE A 101 -3.52 8.98 -3.09
N GLY A 102 -2.88 7.84 -2.81
CA GLY A 102 -2.80 6.73 -3.74
C GLY A 102 -4.15 6.01 -3.83
N TYR A 103 -4.65 5.89 -5.06
CA TYR A 103 -5.82 5.10 -5.41
C TYR A 103 -5.37 3.89 -6.19
#